data_AF-A0A0K1W0Y0-F1
#
_entry.id   AF-A0A0K1W0Y0-F1
#
_cell.length_a   1.000
_cell.length_b   1.000
_cell.length_c   1.000
_cell.angle_alpha   90.00
_cell.angle_beta   90.00
_cell.angle_gamma   90.00
#
_symmetry.space_group_name_H-M   'P 1'
#
loop_
_entity.id
_entity.type
_entity.pdbx_description
1 polymer ?
#
loop_
_entity_poly.entity_id
_entity_poly.type
_entity_poly.pdbx_seq_one_letter_code
_entity_poly.pdbx_strand_id
1 'polypeptide(L)'
;MDIKQLVVVTLEDFISYLNNECFKGLSLNNESIKINMDSSKNYVENIDEVDKIVDKLNNYRQINQETLTHKNCDLKNFAKVEMNLISATSGIKKLKSLYHEFEELGFQKEKNAVNFNEKFAIKKINLSAQSLIKDFSIITDRLKKDKIYVELNDILKKIATSEDLDVIVKLSSELLLKQDQVLKLDYFIDYSILVDEYDWIHDFVKISVVNADFVNLIITIELLTNAIKDKLYVPTAIKA
;
A
#
# COMPACT_ATOMS: atom_id res chain seq x y z
N MET A 1 20.34 7.52 9.90
CA MET A 1 19.21 8.22 9.29
C MET A 1 18.25 8.53 10.42
N ASP A 2 17.76 9.77 10.52
CA ASP A 2 16.67 10.07 11.46
C ASP A 2 15.32 9.60 10.88
N ILE A 3 14.25 9.60 11.69
CA ILE A 3 12.92 9.17 11.23
C ILE A 3 12.38 10.06 10.10
N LYS A 4 12.68 11.37 10.12
CA LYS A 4 12.21 12.29 9.07
C LYS A 4 12.77 11.86 7.73
N GLN A 5 14.08 11.66 7.65
CA GLN A 5 14.78 11.17 6.47
C GLN A 5 14.28 9.79 6.05
N LEU A 6 14.08 8.87 6.99
CA LEU A 6 13.56 7.53 6.69
C LEU A 6 12.17 7.57 6.04
N VAL A 7 11.27 8.41 6.58
CA VAL A 7 9.92 8.57 6.03
C VAL A 7 9.96 9.21 4.64
N VAL A 8 10.81 10.21 4.42
CA VAL A 8 10.97 10.85 3.11
C VAL A 8 11.49 9.85 2.06
N VAL A 9 12.56 9.11 2.38
CA VAL A 9 13.11 8.08 1.47
C VAL A 9 12.06 7.02 1.17
N THR A 10 11.34 6.54 2.19
CA THR A 10 10.28 5.54 1.98
C THR A 10 9.13 6.09 1.13
N LEU A 11 8.78 7.36 1.27
CA LEU A 11 7.77 8.03 0.44
C LEU A 11 8.25 8.15 -1.02
N GLU A 12 9.51 8.52 -1.24
CA GLU A 12 10.10 8.62 -2.59
C GLU A 12 10.11 7.25 -3.29
N ASP A 13 10.58 6.21 -2.61
CA ASP A 13 10.58 4.85 -3.17
C ASP A 13 9.16 4.35 -3.41
N PHE A 14 8.20 4.63 -2.50
CA PHE A 14 6.81 4.25 -2.70
C PHE A 14 6.18 4.97 -3.90
N ILE A 15 6.43 6.27 -4.08
CA ILE A 15 5.96 7.02 -5.25
C ILE A 15 6.61 6.51 -6.54
N SER A 16 7.88 6.14 -6.49
CA SER A 16 8.58 5.52 -7.62
C SER A 16 7.92 4.20 -8.03
N TYR A 17 7.66 3.31 -7.08
CA TYR A 17 6.91 2.07 -7.31
C TYR A 17 5.51 2.33 -7.89
N LEU A 18 4.76 3.27 -7.31
CA LEU A 18 3.45 3.64 -7.83
C LEU A 18 3.51 4.11 -9.29
N ASN A 19 4.46 4.97 -9.65
CA ASN A 19 4.58 5.49 -11.00
C ASN A 19 5.09 4.45 -12.01
N ASN A 20 6.04 3.61 -11.60
CA ASN A 20 6.74 2.68 -12.49
C ASN A 20 5.99 1.35 -12.66
N GLU A 21 5.22 0.92 -11.68
CA GLU A 21 4.52 -0.37 -11.70
C GLU A 21 3.00 -0.18 -11.71
N CYS A 22 2.44 0.52 -10.71
CA CYS A 22 0.98 0.58 -10.52
C CYS A 22 0.26 1.46 -11.57
N PHE A 23 0.78 2.64 -11.85
CA PHE A 23 0.20 3.62 -12.78
C PHE A 23 0.73 3.48 -14.21
N LYS A 24 1.65 2.55 -14.45
CA LYS A 24 2.22 2.34 -15.78
C LYS A 24 1.14 1.99 -16.79
N GLY A 25 1.02 2.83 -17.82
CA GLY A 25 0.03 2.68 -18.88
C GLY A 25 -1.41 2.99 -18.45
N LEU A 26 -1.63 3.53 -17.24
CA LEU A 26 -2.93 4.04 -16.83
C LEU A 26 -3.08 5.52 -17.21
N SER A 27 -4.24 5.87 -17.75
CA SER A 27 -4.56 7.25 -18.12
C SER A 27 -6.00 7.61 -17.78
N LEU A 28 -6.22 8.86 -17.40
CA LEU A 28 -7.53 9.49 -17.21
C LEU A 28 -7.63 10.66 -18.17
N ASN A 29 -8.72 10.74 -18.96
CA ASN A 29 -8.92 11.81 -19.96
C ASN A 29 -7.72 12.01 -20.92
N ASN A 30 -7.08 10.92 -21.35
CA ASN A 30 -5.87 10.91 -22.18
C ASN A 30 -4.60 11.48 -21.51
N GLU A 31 -4.65 11.76 -20.20
CA GLU A 31 -3.47 12.13 -19.42
C GLU A 31 -2.98 10.93 -18.61
N SER A 32 -1.67 10.66 -18.65
CA SER A 32 -1.08 9.59 -17.83
C SER A 32 -1.15 9.94 -16.35
N ILE A 33 -1.57 8.98 -15.53
CA ILE A 33 -1.56 9.15 -14.07
C ILE A 33 -0.11 9.16 -13.60
N LYS A 34 0.31 10.25 -12.95
CA LYS A 34 1.65 10.36 -12.38
C LYS A 34 1.66 11.21 -11.13
N ILE A 35 2.32 10.73 -10.08
CA ILE A 35 2.63 11.52 -8.90
C ILE A 35 4.01 12.16 -9.12
N ASN A 36 4.07 13.49 -9.10
CA ASN A 36 5.34 14.21 -9.14
C ASN A 36 5.69 14.57 -7.71
N MET A 37 6.88 14.17 -7.28
CA MET A 37 7.48 14.62 -6.03
C MET A 37 8.63 15.55 -6.40
N ASP A 38 8.65 16.75 -5.82
CA ASP A 38 9.69 17.72 -6.08
C ASP A 38 10.86 17.45 -5.13
N SER A 39 11.72 16.49 -5.50
CA SER A 39 12.85 16.03 -4.68
C SER A 39 13.85 17.13 -4.31
N SER A 40 13.70 18.34 -4.88
CA SER A 40 14.48 19.54 -4.54
C SER A 40 13.99 20.26 -3.29
N LYS A 41 12.75 20.01 -2.85
CA LYS A 41 12.22 20.53 -1.59
C LYS A 41 12.61 19.59 -0.46
N ASN A 42 13.20 20.15 0.59
CA ASN A 42 13.42 19.45 1.84
C ASN A 42 12.05 19.04 2.45
N TYR A 43 11.45 17.95 1.99
CA TYR A 43 10.32 17.27 2.68
C TYR A 43 10.68 16.92 4.13
N VAL A 44 11.97 16.95 4.46
CA VAL A 44 12.58 16.89 5.80
C VAL A 44 11.97 17.93 6.76
N GLU A 45 11.47 19.06 6.27
CA GLU A 45 10.95 20.14 7.12
C GLU A 45 9.42 20.17 7.22
N ASN A 46 8.67 19.60 6.27
CA ASN A 46 7.21 19.72 6.28
C ASN A 46 6.46 18.49 5.70
N ILE A 47 6.07 17.57 6.59
CA ILE A 47 5.22 16.42 6.25
C ILE A 47 3.84 16.84 5.70
N ASP A 48 3.40 18.08 5.89
CA ASP A 48 2.12 18.56 5.35
C ASP A 48 2.12 18.67 3.83
N GLU A 49 3.29 18.63 3.17
CA GLU A 49 3.33 18.49 1.72
C GLU A 49 2.81 17.14 1.22
N VAL A 50 2.71 16.14 2.11
CA VAL A 50 2.04 14.86 1.82
C VAL A 50 0.56 15.04 1.52
N ASP A 51 -0.11 16.01 2.15
CA ASP A 51 -1.53 16.26 1.94
C ASP A 51 -1.80 16.73 0.50
N LYS A 52 -0.87 17.48 -0.10
CA LYS A 52 -0.96 17.89 -1.52
C LYS A 52 -0.96 16.68 -2.46
N ILE A 53 -0.22 15.63 -2.12
CA ILE A 53 -0.17 14.39 -2.90
C ILE A 53 -1.51 13.64 -2.74
N VAL A 54 -2.03 13.58 -1.52
CA VAL A 54 -3.35 12.98 -1.23
C VAL A 54 -4.46 13.72 -1.99
N ASP A 55 -4.45 15.05 -2.01
CA ASP A 55 -5.42 15.86 -2.75
C ASP A 55 -5.33 15.60 -4.25
N LYS A 56 -4.12 15.49 -4.81
CA LYS A 56 -3.92 15.12 -6.21
C LYS A 56 -4.51 13.74 -6.52
N LEU A 57 -4.31 12.76 -5.64
CA LEU A 57 -4.89 11.43 -5.80
C LEU A 57 -6.41 11.45 -5.70
N ASN A 58 -6.98 12.22 -4.78
CA ASN A 58 -8.43 12.40 -4.68
C ASN A 58 -9.02 13.05 -5.93
N ASN A 59 -8.31 14.01 -6.53
CA ASN A 59 -8.73 14.60 -7.81
C ASN A 59 -8.73 13.56 -8.92
N TYR A 60 -7.71 12.70 -9.01
CA TYR A 60 -7.72 11.58 -9.97
C TYR A 60 -8.88 10.62 -9.72
N ARG A 61 -9.21 10.32 -8.46
CA ARG A 61 -10.36 9.48 -8.11
C ARG A 61 -11.68 10.12 -8.53
N GLN A 62 -11.84 11.41 -8.31
CA GLN A 62 -13.02 12.14 -8.76
C GLN A 62 -13.17 12.05 -10.28
N ILE A 63 -12.09 12.32 -11.04
CA ILE A 63 -12.10 12.20 -12.51
C ILE A 63 -12.44 10.77 -12.93
N ASN A 64 -11.88 9.76 -12.26
CA ASN A 64 -12.19 8.36 -12.54
C ASN A 64 -13.67 8.04 -12.27
N GLN A 65 -14.24 8.53 -11.17
CA GLN A 65 -15.67 8.37 -10.84
C GLN A 65 -16.59 9.02 -11.86
N GLU A 66 -16.23 10.18 -12.40
CA GLU A 66 -16.98 10.84 -13.48
C GLU A 66 -17.10 9.96 -14.73
N THR A 67 -16.13 9.07 -14.98
CA THR A 67 -16.18 8.14 -16.13
C THR A 67 -17.34 7.15 -16.06
N LEU A 68 -17.87 6.84 -14.87
CA LEU A 68 -19.03 5.97 -14.70
C LEU A 68 -20.31 6.57 -15.30
N THR A 69 -20.35 7.88 -15.50
CA THR A 69 -21.51 8.57 -16.10
C THR A 69 -21.57 8.41 -17.62
N HIS A 70 -20.49 7.95 -18.25
CA HIS A 70 -20.42 7.73 -19.70
C HIS A 70 -21.07 6.40 -20.10
N LYS A 71 -21.90 6.42 -21.15
CA LYS A 71 -22.63 5.23 -21.64
C LYS A 71 -21.74 4.03 -22.02
N ASN A 72 -20.47 4.28 -22.37
CA ASN A 72 -19.51 3.26 -22.77
C ASN A 72 -18.32 3.22 -21.80
N CYS A 73 -18.56 3.41 -20.50
CA CYS A 73 -17.51 3.31 -19.49
C CYS A 73 -16.83 1.94 -19.55
N ASP A 74 -15.51 1.94 -19.64
CA ASP A 74 -14.73 0.72 -19.44
C ASP A 74 -14.62 0.44 -17.94
N LEU A 75 -15.55 -0.37 -17.43
CA LEU A 75 -15.61 -0.76 -16.02
C LEU A 75 -14.34 -1.48 -15.55
N LYS A 76 -13.63 -2.19 -16.45
CA LYS A 76 -12.37 -2.86 -16.12
C LYS A 76 -11.30 -1.82 -15.84
N ASN A 77 -11.14 -0.86 -16.74
CA ASN A 77 -10.18 0.22 -16.56
C ASN A 77 -10.53 1.09 -15.35
N PHE A 78 -11.81 1.40 -15.16
CA PHE A 78 -12.29 2.13 -13.97
C PHE A 78 -11.89 1.44 -12.67
N ALA A 79 -12.21 0.15 -12.52
CA ALA A 79 -11.89 -0.62 -11.31
C ALA A 79 -10.38 -0.69 -11.08
N LYS A 80 -9.59 -0.90 -12.15
CA LYS A 80 -8.13 -0.93 -12.07
C LYS A 80 -7.57 0.39 -11.56
N VAL A 81 -8.00 1.49 -12.14
CA VAL A 81 -7.55 2.84 -11.76
C VAL A 81 -7.96 3.12 -10.31
N GLU A 82 -9.23 2.86 -9.95
CA GLU A 82 -9.74 3.17 -8.62
C GLU A 82 -9.03 2.36 -7.53
N MET A 83 -8.77 1.06 -7.75
CA MET A 83 -8.07 0.22 -6.78
C MET A 83 -6.64 0.71 -6.53
N ASN A 84 -5.92 1.09 -7.59
CA ASN A 84 -4.57 1.65 -7.48
C ASN A 84 -4.57 3.01 -6.77
N LEU A 85 -5.53 3.90 -7.09
CA LEU A 85 -5.62 5.21 -6.46
C LEU A 85 -6.00 5.14 -4.97
N ILE A 86 -6.95 4.27 -4.60
CA ILE A 86 -7.31 4.00 -3.18
C ILE A 86 -6.09 3.52 -2.41
N SER A 87 -5.37 2.56 -2.97
CA SER A 87 -4.20 1.95 -2.32
C SER A 87 -3.05 2.94 -2.16
N ALA A 88 -2.78 3.74 -3.19
CA ALA A 88 -1.81 4.85 -3.13
C ALA A 88 -2.18 5.85 -2.04
N THR A 89 -3.45 6.26 -1.98
CA THR A 89 -3.95 7.22 -1.00
C THR A 89 -3.80 6.69 0.43
N SER A 90 -4.19 5.43 0.65
CA SER A 90 -4.09 4.77 1.95
C SER A 90 -2.64 4.66 2.40
N GLY A 91 -1.75 4.19 1.51
CA GLY A 91 -0.34 4.02 1.83
C GLY A 91 0.36 5.34 2.19
N ILE A 92 0.08 6.40 1.44
CA ILE A 92 0.62 7.74 1.72
C ILE A 92 0.12 8.27 3.07
N LYS A 93 -1.18 8.10 3.38
CA LYS A 93 -1.72 8.44 4.70
C LYS A 93 -1.09 7.61 5.82
N LYS A 94 -0.79 6.33 5.56
CA LYS A 94 -0.14 5.45 6.52
C LYS A 94 1.29 5.91 6.83
N LEU A 95 2.05 6.35 5.82
CA LEU A 95 3.37 6.97 6.01
C LEU A 95 3.29 8.18 6.96
N LYS A 96 2.36 9.11 6.69
CA LYS A 96 2.13 10.29 7.55
C LYS A 96 1.70 9.90 8.97
N SER A 97 0.82 8.90 9.11
CA SER A 97 0.39 8.39 10.43
C SER A 97 1.55 7.78 11.22
N LEU A 98 2.40 6.97 10.59
CA LEU A 98 3.57 6.39 11.24
C LEU A 98 4.59 7.46 11.63
N TYR A 99 4.77 8.48 10.79
CA TYR A 99 5.61 9.64 11.12
C TYR A 99 5.16 10.31 12.43
N HIS A 100 3.88 10.68 12.55
CA HIS A 100 3.36 11.30 13.77
C HIS A 100 3.46 10.38 15.00
N GLU A 101 3.19 9.09 14.84
CA GLU A 101 3.35 8.13 15.93
C GLU A 101 4.81 8.09 16.43
N PHE A 102 5.78 8.18 15.52
CA PHE A 102 7.19 8.28 15.89
C PHE A 102 7.53 9.63 16.57
N GLU A 103 6.91 10.73 16.17
CA GLU A 103 7.05 12.02 16.87
C GLU A 103 6.55 11.93 18.31
N GLU A 104 5.35 11.35 18.51
CA GLU A 104 4.72 11.18 19.82
C GLU A 104 5.54 10.31 20.77
N LEU A 105 6.18 9.26 20.23
CA LEU A 105 7.09 8.39 20.97
C LEU A 105 8.45 9.06 21.31
N GLY A 106 8.65 10.31 20.89
CA GLY A 106 9.79 11.14 21.31
C GLY A 106 11.06 10.97 20.47
N PHE A 107 10.98 10.25 19.35
CA PHE A 107 12.16 9.91 18.55
C PHE A 107 12.79 11.09 17.78
N GLN A 108 12.17 12.27 17.78
CA GLN A 108 12.78 13.48 17.22
C GLN A 108 13.87 14.10 18.11
N LYS A 109 13.92 13.76 19.40
CA LYS A 109 14.70 14.50 20.40
C LYS A 109 16.15 14.07 20.54
N GLU A 110 16.52 12.92 19.98
CA GLU A 110 17.88 12.39 20.09
C GLU A 110 18.60 12.43 18.73
N LYS A 111 19.79 13.04 18.69
CA LYS A 111 20.74 12.95 17.54
C LYS A 111 21.26 11.52 17.32
N ASN A 112 20.87 10.58 18.16
CA ASN A 112 21.28 9.19 18.10
C ASN A 112 20.38 8.42 17.13
N ALA A 113 20.96 7.41 16.48
CA ALA A 113 20.21 6.52 15.61
C ALA A 113 19.01 5.95 16.36
N VAL A 114 17.86 5.99 15.73
CA VAL A 114 16.63 5.39 16.23
C VAL A 114 16.91 3.91 16.47
N ASN A 115 16.93 3.48 17.72
CA ASN A 115 17.14 2.08 18.05
C ASN A 115 15.80 1.53 18.55
N PHE A 116 14.96 1.10 17.61
CA PHE A 116 13.74 0.39 17.97
C PHE A 116 14.10 -0.94 18.62
N ASN A 117 13.43 -1.24 19.73
CA ASN A 117 13.41 -2.60 20.22
C ASN A 117 12.78 -3.49 19.15
N GLU A 118 13.55 -4.43 18.60
CA GLU A 118 13.11 -5.35 17.56
C GLU A 118 11.80 -6.06 17.94
N LYS A 119 11.63 -6.42 19.21
CA LYS A 119 10.39 -7.04 19.72
C LYS A 119 9.17 -6.12 19.58
N PHE A 120 9.35 -4.81 19.73
CA PHE A 120 8.28 -3.84 19.53
C PHE A 120 7.88 -3.76 18.05
N ALA A 121 8.85 -3.69 17.14
CA ALA A 121 8.57 -3.67 15.71
C ALA A 121 7.88 -4.95 15.23
N ILE A 122 8.40 -6.11 15.62
CA ILE A 122 7.78 -7.41 15.32
C ILE A 122 6.35 -7.45 15.85
N LYS A 123 6.13 -7.06 17.11
CA LYS A 123 4.77 -7.06 17.68
C LYS A 123 3.82 -6.16 16.89
N LYS A 124 4.28 -4.98 16.46
CA LYS A 124 3.47 -4.05 15.67
C LYS A 124 3.16 -4.59 14.28
N ILE A 125 4.14 -5.18 13.60
CA ILE A 125 3.95 -5.86 12.31
C ILE A 125 2.95 -7.00 12.46
N ASN A 126 3.10 -7.84 13.49
CA ASN A 126 2.22 -8.97 13.74
C ASN A 126 0.78 -8.51 13.99
N LEU A 127 0.57 -7.44 14.77
CA LEU A 127 -0.75 -6.84 14.97
C LEU A 127 -1.36 -6.30 13.67
N SER A 128 -0.56 -5.63 12.82
CA SER A 128 -1.03 -5.17 11.51
C SER A 128 -1.41 -6.34 10.59
N ALA A 129 -0.61 -7.41 10.57
CA ALA A 129 -0.91 -8.62 9.81
C ALA A 129 -2.17 -9.33 10.32
N GLN A 130 -2.38 -9.40 11.64
CA GLN A 130 -3.60 -9.97 12.23
C GLN A 130 -4.85 -9.16 11.89
N SER A 131 -4.76 -7.82 11.89
CA SER A 131 -5.86 -6.96 11.44
C SER A 131 -6.20 -7.27 9.99
N LEU A 132 -5.19 -7.32 9.11
CA LEU A 132 -5.40 -7.62 7.70
C LEU A 132 -5.99 -9.01 7.48
N ILE A 133 -5.57 -10.05 8.23
CA ILE A 133 -6.20 -11.38 8.18
C ILE A 133 -7.69 -11.30 8.52
N LYS A 134 -8.07 -10.47 9.52
CA LYS A 134 -9.47 -10.26 9.87
C LYS A 134 -10.23 -9.57 8.74
N ASP A 135 -9.66 -8.56 8.09
CA ASP A 135 -10.30 -7.88 6.96
C ASP A 135 -10.43 -8.79 5.73
N PHE A 136 -9.42 -9.66 5.52
CA PHE A 136 -9.45 -10.72 4.51
C PHE A 136 -10.57 -11.74 4.75
N SER A 137 -11.03 -11.93 6.00
CA SER A 137 -12.16 -12.80 6.32
C SER A 137 -13.52 -12.25 5.82
N ILE A 138 -13.57 -10.97 5.47
CA ILE A 138 -14.80 -10.26 5.08
C ILE A 138 -15.01 -10.27 3.54
N ILE A 139 -13.99 -10.64 2.76
CA ILE A 139 -14.12 -10.82 1.30
C ILE A 139 -15.12 -11.96 0.99
N THR A 140 -15.71 -11.96 -0.20
CA THR A 140 -16.70 -12.97 -0.56
C THR A 140 -16.08 -14.36 -0.66
N ASP A 141 -16.87 -15.39 -0.30
CA ASP A 141 -16.37 -16.77 -0.23
C ASP A 141 -15.94 -17.33 -1.59
N ARG A 142 -16.42 -16.73 -2.70
CA ARG A 142 -15.91 -16.99 -4.04
C ARG A 142 -14.43 -16.62 -4.14
N LEU A 143 -14.09 -15.38 -3.80
CA LEU A 143 -12.72 -14.85 -3.87
C LEU A 143 -11.78 -15.56 -2.89
N LYS A 144 -12.25 -15.94 -1.69
CA LYS A 144 -11.43 -16.65 -0.69
C LYS A 144 -10.88 -17.99 -1.20
N LYS A 145 -11.59 -18.63 -2.13
CA LYS A 145 -11.23 -19.95 -2.66
C LYS A 145 -10.25 -19.85 -3.83
N ASP A 146 -10.05 -18.64 -4.37
CA ASP A 146 -9.05 -18.44 -5.41
C ASP A 146 -7.65 -18.67 -4.86
N LYS A 147 -6.85 -19.40 -5.63
CA LYS A 147 -5.50 -19.83 -5.23
C LYS A 147 -4.63 -18.66 -4.77
N ILE A 148 -4.70 -17.52 -5.47
CA ILE A 148 -3.93 -16.32 -5.12
C ILE A 148 -4.28 -15.79 -3.72
N TYR A 149 -5.57 -15.83 -3.35
CA TYR A 149 -6.06 -15.37 -2.05
C TYR A 149 -5.66 -16.32 -0.92
N VAL A 150 -5.69 -17.63 -1.17
CA VAL A 150 -5.18 -18.64 -0.23
C VAL A 150 -3.69 -18.41 0.04
N GLU A 151 -2.90 -18.23 -1.02
CA GLU A 151 -1.45 -18.01 -0.90
C GLU A 151 -1.13 -16.70 -0.15
N LEU A 152 -1.83 -15.60 -0.45
CA LEU A 152 -1.68 -14.33 0.27
C LEU A 152 -2.01 -14.49 1.76
N ASN A 153 -3.12 -15.14 2.09
CA ASN A 153 -3.52 -15.38 3.48
C ASN A 153 -2.51 -16.26 4.24
N ASP A 154 -1.92 -17.25 3.57
CA ASP A 154 -0.91 -18.10 4.19
C ASP A 154 0.40 -17.35 4.46
N ILE A 155 0.82 -16.44 3.57
CA ILE A 155 1.95 -15.54 3.84
C ILE A 155 1.63 -14.61 5.01
N LEU A 156 0.44 -14.01 5.05
CA LEU A 156 0.02 -13.14 6.15
C LEU A 156 0.05 -13.86 7.50
N LYS A 157 -0.44 -15.10 7.57
CA LYS A 157 -0.39 -15.91 8.79
C LYS A 157 1.04 -16.16 9.24
N LYS A 158 1.96 -16.47 8.30
CA LYS A 158 3.38 -16.64 8.62
C LYS A 158 4.00 -15.36 9.17
N ILE A 159 3.69 -14.20 8.58
CA ILE A 159 4.12 -12.90 9.09
C ILE A 159 3.58 -12.69 10.51
N ALA A 160 2.27 -12.87 10.71
CA ALA A 160 1.58 -12.64 11.99
C ALA A 160 2.10 -13.48 13.17
N THR A 161 2.75 -14.62 12.89
CA THR A 161 3.33 -15.51 13.90
C THR A 161 4.86 -15.49 13.93
N SER A 162 5.51 -14.75 13.04
CA SER A 162 6.97 -14.70 13.00
C SER A 162 7.52 -13.91 14.19
N GLU A 163 8.62 -14.40 14.75
CA GLU A 163 9.43 -13.72 15.76
C GLU A 163 10.79 -13.26 15.19
N ASP A 164 11.03 -13.49 13.90
CA ASP A 164 12.27 -13.15 13.20
C ASP A 164 11.98 -12.07 12.14
N LEU A 165 12.67 -10.93 12.28
CA LEU A 165 12.52 -9.77 11.40
C LEU A 165 12.99 -10.06 9.96
N ASP A 166 14.07 -10.82 9.77
CA ASP A 166 14.58 -11.16 8.44
C ASP A 166 13.64 -12.13 7.72
N VAL A 167 12.97 -13.02 8.45
CA VAL A 167 11.89 -13.86 7.91
C VAL A 167 10.70 -13.00 7.47
N ILE A 168 10.29 -12.02 8.29
CA ILE A 168 9.22 -11.08 7.95
C ILE A 168 9.55 -10.31 6.67
N VAL A 169 10.78 -9.81 6.54
CA VAL A 169 11.24 -9.08 5.35
C VAL A 169 11.17 -9.95 4.08
N LYS A 170 11.60 -11.22 4.16
CA LYS A 170 11.50 -12.13 3.01
C LYS A 170 10.05 -12.39 2.60
N LEU A 171 9.19 -12.60 3.60
CA LEU A 171 7.76 -12.83 3.39
C LEU A 171 7.06 -11.58 2.84
N SER A 172 7.48 -10.36 3.21
CA SER A 172 6.89 -9.13 2.68
C SER A 172 7.20 -8.91 1.21
N SER A 173 8.41 -9.23 0.75
CA SER A 173 8.74 -9.21 -0.68
C SER A 173 7.90 -10.23 -1.47
N GLU A 174 7.73 -11.45 -0.94
CA GLU A 174 6.85 -12.46 -1.57
C GLU A 174 5.39 -11.98 -1.61
N LEU A 175 4.94 -11.33 -0.52
CA LEU A 175 3.59 -10.78 -0.41
C LEU A 175 3.34 -9.70 -1.46
N LEU A 176 4.28 -8.77 -1.65
CA LEU A 176 4.17 -7.70 -2.65
C LEU A 176 4.08 -8.28 -4.07
N LEU A 177 4.95 -9.24 -4.42
CA LEU A 177 4.93 -9.88 -5.74
C LEU A 177 3.60 -10.57 -6.05
N LYS A 178 2.97 -11.20 -5.06
CA LYS A 178 1.63 -11.79 -5.23
C LYS A 178 0.53 -10.74 -5.28
N GLN A 179 0.66 -9.67 -4.50
CA GLN A 179 -0.30 -8.57 -4.52
C GLN A 179 -0.27 -7.80 -5.84
N ASP A 180 0.88 -7.67 -6.51
CA ASP A 180 0.98 -7.11 -7.87
C ASP A 180 0.17 -7.92 -8.89
N GLN A 181 0.04 -9.23 -8.69
CA GLN A 181 -0.81 -10.08 -9.54
C GLN A 181 -2.29 -9.78 -9.30
N VAL A 182 -2.66 -9.45 -8.06
CA VAL A 182 -4.02 -9.01 -7.70
C VAL A 182 -4.33 -7.65 -8.34
N LEU A 183 -3.40 -6.70 -8.27
CA LEU A 183 -3.53 -5.36 -8.85
C LEU A 183 -3.72 -5.34 -10.38
N LYS A 184 -3.23 -6.37 -11.09
CA LYS A 184 -3.40 -6.48 -12.55
C LYS A 184 -4.83 -6.82 -12.97
N LEU A 185 -5.73 -7.13 -12.02
CA LEU A 185 -7.17 -7.40 -12.18
C LEU A 185 -7.58 -8.52 -13.16
N ASP A 186 -6.64 -9.11 -13.91
CA ASP A 186 -6.93 -10.17 -14.88
C ASP A 186 -7.44 -11.48 -14.24
N TYR A 187 -7.32 -11.63 -12.91
CA TYR A 187 -7.82 -12.78 -12.15
C TYR A 187 -9.24 -12.60 -11.57
N PHE A 188 -9.79 -11.38 -11.58
CA PHE A 188 -10.94 -11.03 -10.72
C PHE A 188 -12.28 -11.23 -11.35
N ILE A 189 -12.31 -11.17 -12.66
CA ILE A 189 -13.54 -10.94 -13.36
C ILE A 189 -13.82 -12.18 -14.18
N ASP A 190 -14.61 -13.08 -13.58
CA ASP A 190 -15.38 -14.01 -14.39
C ASP A 190 -16.49 -13.22 -15.09
N TYR A 191 -16.17 -12.73 -16.28
CA TYR A 191 -17.06 -11.92 -17.11
C TYR A 191 -18.31 -12.68 -17.56
N SER A 192 -18.36 -14.01 -17.37
CA SER A 192 -19.55 -14.81 -17.63
C SER A 192 -20.58 -14.77 -16.49
N ILE A 193 -20.17 -14.34 -15.30
CA ILE A 193 -20.99 -14.24 -14.07
C ILE A 193 -21.30 -12.78 -13.72
N LEU A 194 -20.75 -11.81 -14.46
CA LEU A 194 -20.99 -10.36 -14.33
C LEU A 194 -22.44 -9.92 -14.66
N VAL A 195 -23.38 -10.85 -14.73
CA VAL A 195 -24.79 -10.57 -15.06
C VAL A 195 -25.50 -9.80 -13.94
N ASP A 196 -24.97 -9.79 -12.71
CA ASP A 196 -25.51 -8.97 -11.63
C ASP A 196 -24.59 -7.78 -11.32
N GLU A 197 -25.00 -6.60 -11.80
CA GLU A 197 -24.35 -5.29 -11.60
C GLU A 197 -24.14 -4.90 -10.12
N TYR A 198 -24.72 -5.63 -9.16
CA TYR A 198 -24.64 -5.34 -7.74
C TYR A 198 -23.48 -6.07 -7.04
N ASP A 199 -23.26 -7.35 -7.35
CA ASP A 199 -22.30 -8.19 -6.64
C ASP A 199 -20.85 -7.82 -6.96
N TRP A 200 -20.59 -7.37 -8.18
CA TRP A 200 -19.25 -6.93 -8.57
C TRP A 200 -18.81 -5.65 -7.85
N ILE A 201 -19.74 -4.71 -7.59
CA ILE A 201 -19.43 -3.47 -6.86
C ILE A 201 -19.05 -3.79 -5.41
N HIS A 202 -19.81 -4.68 -4.77
CA HIS A 202 -19.51 -5.12 -3.40
C HIS A 202 -18.19 -5.87 -3.31
N ASP A 203 -17.89 -6.75 -4.26
CA ASP A 203 -16.61 -7.43 -4.36
C ASP A 203 -15.46 -6.44 -4.57
N PHE A 204 -15.62 -5.51 -5.51
CA PHE A 204 -14.65 -4.47 -5.81
C PHE A 204 -14.32 -3.60 -4.58
N VAL A 205 -15.35 -3.14 -3.85
CA VAL A 205 -15.16 -2.32 -2.65
C VAL A 205 -14.41 -3.09 -1.58
N LYS A 206 -14.80 -4.33 -1.29
CA LYS A 206 -14.15 -5.16 -0.27
C LYS A 206 -12.70 -5.48 -0.62
N ILE A 207 -12.43 -5.84 -1.87
CA ILE A 207 -11.07 -6.09 -2.35
C ILE A 207 -10.23 -4.82 -2.28
N SER A 208 -10.78 -3.67 -2.69
CA SER A 208 -10.06 -2.40 -2.66
C SER A 208 -9.62 -2.00 -1.24
N VAL A 209 -10.49 -2.25 -0.25
CA VAL A 209 -10.14 -2.05 1.18
C VAL A 209 -9.02 -2.99 1.60
N VAL A 210 -9.17 -4.28 1.35
CA VAL A 210 -8.15 -5.28 1.69
C VAL A 210 -6.81 -4.97 1.01
N ASN A 211 -6.84 -4.52 -0.24
CA ASN A 211 -5.66 -4.14 -1.00
C ASN A 211 -4.96 -2.90 -0.43
N ALA A 212 -5.73 -1.91 0.01
CA ALA A 212 -5.19 -0.76 0.71
C ALA A 212 -4.50 -1.17 2.03
N ASP A 213 -5.06 -2.13 2.75
CA ASP A 213 -4.49 -2.63 4.00
C ASP A 213 -3.24 -3.48 3.78
N PHE A 214 -3.13 -4.20 2.66
CA PHE A 214 -1.87 -4.82 2.23
C PHE A 214 -0.76 -3.79 2.05
N VAL A 215 -1.03 -2.73 1.30
CA VAL A 215 -0.06 -1.63 1.09
C VAL A 215 0.34 -1.02 2.43
N ASN A 216 -0.61 -0.81 3.34
CA ASN A 216 -0.35 -0.31 4.68
C ASN A 216 0.58 -1.23 5.48
N LEU A 217 0.40 -2.55 5.37
CA LEU A 217 1.29 -3.53 6.01
C LEU A 217 2.70 -3.46 5.42
N ILE A 218 2.84 -3.43 4.09
CA ILE A 218 4.15 -3.33 3.41
C ILE A 218 4.91 -2.08 3.86
N ILE A 219 4.24 -0.91 3.87
CA ILE A 219 4.81 0.35 4.34
C ILE A 219 5.23 0.26 5.81
N THR A 220 4.42 -0.38 6.65
CA THR A 220 4.72 -0.57 8.07
C THR A 220 5.97 -1.44 8.25
N ILE A 221 6.08 -2.53 7.49
CA ILE A 221 7.26 -3.41 7.50
C ILE A 221 8.49 -2.65 7.03
N GLU A 222 8.42 -1.95 5.88
CA GLU A 222 9.54 -1.21 5.30
C GLU A 222 10.06 -0.14 6.28
N LEU A 223 9.18 0.67 6.87
CA LEU A 223 9.60 1.69 7.84
C LEU A 223 10.21 1.08 9.10
N LEU A 224 9.55 0.10 9.72
CA LEU A 224 10.02 -0.44 11.00
C LEU A 224 11.32 -1.25 10.85
N THR A 225 11.49 -1.97 9.76
CA THR A 225 12.71 -2.74 9.48
C THR A 225 13.91 -1.83 9.22
N ASN A 226 13.73 -0.79 8.39
CA ASN A 226 14.78 0.21 8.13
C ASN A 226 15.04 1.13 9.33
N ALA A 227 14.09 1.25 10.27
CA ALA A 227 14.32 1.96 11.53
C ALA A 227 15.09 1.14 12.57
N ILE A 228 15.26 -0.17 12.37
CA ILE A 228 16.05 -1.06 13.24
C ILE A 228 17.47 -1.28 12.69
N LYS A 229 17.60 -1.49 11.36
CA LYS A 229 18.90 -1.75 10.74
C LYS A 229 19.74 -0.48 10.69
N ASP A 230 20.85 -0.47 11.42
CA ASP A 230 21.83 0.62 11.47
C ASP A 230 22.15 1.22 10.08
N LYS A 231 21.57 2.40 9.81
CA LYS A 231 22.03 3.45 8.89
C LYS A 231 22.15 3.18 7.38
N LEU A 232 21.77 2.03 6.86
CA LEU A 232 21.68 1.83 5.41
C LEU A 232 20.24 1.45 5.06
N TYR A 233 19.52 2.40 4.45
CA TYR A 233 18.27 2.08 3.76
C TYR A 233 18.57 0.99 2.74
N VAL A 234 18.02 -0.19 2.96
CA VAL A 234 18.03 -1.27 1.97
C VAL A 234 16.57 -1.39 1.54
N PRO A 235 16.20 -0.94 0.33
CA PRO A 235 14.86 -1.17 -0.18
C PRO A 235 14.62 -2.68 -0.19
N THR A 236 13.65 -3.16 0.60
CA THR A 236 13.45 -4.59 0.82
C THR A 236 12.21 -5.11 0.12
N ALA A 237 11.07 -4.40 0.22
CA ALA A 237 9.85 -4.77 -0.49
C ALA A 237 9.63 -3.88 -1.72
N ILE A 238 9.83 -2.57 -1.61
CA ILE A 238 9.37 -1.57 -2.61
C ILE A 238 10.22 -1.56 -3.91
N LYS A 239 11.33 -2.28 -3.97
CA LYS A 239 12.05 -2.58 -5.22
C LYS A 239 12.07 -4.08 -5.49
N ALA A 240 11.08 -4.54 -6.25
CA ALA A 240 11.19 -5.74 -7.06
C ALA A 240 11.36 -5.32 -8.53
#